data_AF-A0A7Y1T8J6-F1
#
_entry.id   AF-A0A7Y1T8J6-F1
#
_cell.length_a   1.000
_cell.length_b   1.000
_cell.length_c   1.000
_cell.angle_alpha   90.00
_cell.angle_beta   90.00
_cell.angle_gamma   90.00
#
_symmetry.space_group_name_H-M   'P 1'
#
loop_
_entity.id
_entity.type
_entity.pdbx_description
1 polymer ?
#
loop_
_entity_poly.entity_id
_entity_poly.type
_entity_poly.pdbx_seq_one_letter_code
_entity_poly.pdbx_strand_id
1 'polypeptide(L)'
;KVYAAAQREWLAVAKREGVELAQFTAVKPSWMPAILCLPNWIFLHLAKAMLDIDPHARSSMWEDIQSGRKTEVAFLNEAVARRAEQLGMQAPVNRQISAMIHSLERGEDVSLDRLCALAS
;
A
#
# COMPACT_ATOMS: atom_id res chain seq x y z
N LYS A 1 2.46 10.35 2.67
CA LYS A 1 1.19 10.84 2.06
C LYS A 1 0.53 9.75 1.21
N VAL A 2 1.17 9.28 0.11
CA VAL A 2 0.66 8.20 -0.76
C VAL A 2 0.29 6.93 0.00
N TYR A 3 1.20 6.41 0.82
CA TYR A 3 0.94 5.19 1.59
C TYR A 3 -0.30 5.32 2.48
N ALA A 4 -0.41 6.42 3.23
CA ALA A 4 -1.57 6.70 4.07
C ALA A 4 -2.88 6.83 3.25
N ALA A 5 -2.82 7.41 2.05
CA ALA A 5 -3.97 7.52 1.17
C ALA A 5 -4.45 6.16 0.66
N ALA A 6 -3.52 5.31 0.21
CA ALA A 6 -3.84 3.94 -0.20
C ALA A 6 -4.44 3.10 0.95
N GLN A 7 -3.90 3.27 2.17
CA GLN A 7 -4.42 2.63 3.39
C GLN A 7 -5.84 3.12 3.73
N ARG A 8 -6.12 4.42 3.61
CA ARG A 8 -7.48 4.96 3.84
C ARG A 8 -8.51 4.37 2.88
N GLU A 9 -8.17 4.21 1.61
CA GLU A 9 -9.05 3.57 0.63
C GLU A 9 -9.37 2.13 1.01
N TRP A 10 -8.34 1.35 1.41
CA TRP A 10 -8.54 -0.01 1.90
C TRP A 10 -9.44 -0.06 3.14
N LEU A 11 -9.20 0.79 4.14
CA LEU A 11 -10.03 0.85 5.35
C LEU A 11 -11.50 1.18 5.02
N ALA A 12 -11.72 2.07 4.06
CA ALA A 12 -13.07 2.42 3.61
C ALA A 12 -13.78 1.23 2.94
N VAL A 13 -13.06 0.49 2.09
CA VAL A 13 -13.55 -0.76 1.47
C VAL A 13 -13.87 -1.80 2.53
N ALA A 14 -12.94 -2.12 3.43
CA ALA A 14 -13.13 -3.12 4.48
C ALA A 14 -14.33 -2.80 5.38
N LYS A 15 -14.49 -1.53 5.76
CA LYS A 15 -15.66 -1.05 6.52
C LYS A 15 -16.97 -1.28 5.77
N ARG A 16 -16.99 -1.05 4.45
CA ARG A 16 -18.19 -1.22 3.63
C ARG A 16 -18.55 -2.69 3.41
N GLU A 17 -17.56 -3.58 3.34
CA GLU A 17 -17.74 -5.03 3.25
C GLU A 17 -18.12 -5.67 4.60
N GLY A 18 -18.00 -4.94 5.71
CA GLY A 18 -18.20 -5.49 7.05
C GLY A 18 -17.09 -6.44 7.47
N VAL A 19 -15.90 -6.34 6.86
CA VAL A 19 -14.74 -7.15 7.21
C VAL A 19 -14.06 -6.56 8.44
N GLU A 20 -14.00 -7.33 9.52
CA GLU A 20 -13.12 -6.99 10.64
C GLU A 20 -11.68 -7.29 10.27
N LEU A 21 -10.83 -6.26 10.29
CA LEU A 21 -9.42 -6.41 9.98
C LEU A 21 -8.73 -7.16 11.12
N ALA A 22 -8.20 -8.34 10.80
CA ALA A 22 -7.43 -9.14 11.73
C ALA A 22 -6.15 -8.40 12.17
N GLN A 23 -5.89 -8.43 13.48
CA GLN A 23 -4.72 -7.81 14.09
C GLN A 23 -3.50 -8.72 13.94
N PHE A 24 -2.60 -8.40 13.00
CA PHE A 24 -1.38 -9.19 12.75
C PHE A 24 -0.10 -8.57 13.34
N THR A 25 -0.22 -7.57 14.21
CA THR A 25 0.92 -7.02 14.96
C THR A 25 0.56 -6.87 16.44
N ALA A 26 1.56 -6.68 17.31
CA ALA A 26 1.35 -6.43 18.75
C ALA A 26 0.46 -5.20 19.05
N VAL A 27 0.05 -4.45 18.02
CA VAL A 27 -0.72 -3.21 18.12
C VAL A 27 -2.07 -3.34 17.41
N LYS A 28 -3.13 -2.82 18.05
CA LYS A 28 -4.50 -2.84 17.52
C LYS A 28 -4.58 -2.10 16.17
N PRO A 29 -5.26 -2.66 15.13
CA PRO A 29 -5.34 -2.05 13.79
C PRO A 29 -5.92 -0.64 13.78
N SER A 30 -6.78 -0.32 14.75
CA SER A 30 -7.36 1.02 14.94
C SER A 30 -6.33 2.12 15.24
N TRP A 31 -5.13 1.75 15.71
CA TRP A 31 -4.05 2.70 16.01
C TRP A 31 -3.12 2.91 14.82
N MET A 32 -3.19 2.05 13.80
CA MET A 32 -2.31 2.10 12.63
C MET A 32 -2.35 3.45 11.89
N PRO A 33 -3.51 4.10 11.66
CA PRO A 33 -3.53 5.39 10.99
C PRO A 33 -2.81 6.50 11.77
N ALA A 34 -2.87 6.46 13.10
CA ALA A 34 -2.20 7.44 13.95
C ALA A 34 -0.69 7.21 13.97
N ILE A 35 -0.25 5.94 14.02
CA ILE A 35 1.17 5.55 14.01
C ILE A 35 1.82 5.90 12.67
N LEU A 36 1.13 5.70 11.55
CA LEU A 36 1.60 6.08 10.21
C LEU A 36 1.61 7.59 9.96
N CYS A 37 0.93 8.37 10.80
CA CYS A 37 0.95 9.83 10.77
C CYS A 37 2.02 10.42 11.70
N LEU A 38 2.78 9.60 12.43
CA LEU A 38 3.83 10.10 13.31
C LEU A 38 4.99 10.71 12.51
N PRO A 39 5.68 11.73 13.06
CA PRO A 39 6.95 12.20 12.54
C PRO A 39 7.94 11.05 12.34
N ASN A 40 8.68 11.10 11.22
CA ASN A 40 9.48 9.98 10.70
C ASN A 40 10.42 9.35 11.75
N TRP A 41 11.01 10.16 12.65
CA TRP A 41 11.92 9.69 13.69
C TRP A 41 11.23 8.87 14.80
N ILE A 42 9.98 9.19 15.12
CA ILE A 42 9.16 8.45 16.11
C ILE A 42 8.69 7.13 15.49
N PHE A 43 8.23 7.19 14.23
CA PHE A 43 7.85 6.01 13.47
C PHE A 43 9.01 5.01 13.33
N LEU A 44 10.22 5.47 12.99
CA LEU A 44 11.39 4.63 12.84
C LEU A 44 11.83 3.98 14.15
N HIS A 45 11.66 4.66 15.30
CA HIS A 45 11.97 4.10 16.61
C HIS A 45 10.99 2.99 17.02
N LEU A 46 9.70 3.14 16.70
CA LEU A 46 8.66 2.12 16.89
C LEU A 46 8.80 0.95 15.90
N ALA A 47 9.10 1.25 14.63
CA ALA A 47 9.28 0.25 13.57
C ALA A 47 10.47 -0.67 13.87
N LYS A 48 11.56 -0.16 14.45
CA LYS A 48 12.73 -0.96 14.85
C LYS A 48 12.43 -2.05 15.89
N ALA A 49 11.41 -1.83 16.74
CA ALA A 49 10.97 -2.81 17.71
C ALA A 49 9.96 -3.83 17.14
N MET A 50 9.39 -3.54 15.95
CA MET A 50 8.37 -4.37 15.28
C MET A 50 8.90 -5.11 14.04
N LEU A 51 9.98 -4.62 13.44
CA LEU A 51 10.53 -5.10 12.18
C LEU A 51 12.05 -5.15 12.33
N ASP A 52 12.60 -6.36 12.32
CA ASP A 52 14.03 -6.57 12.11
C ASP A 52 14.31 -6.29 10.62
N ILE A 53 14.46 -5.00 10.28
CA ILE A 53 14.62 -4.55 8.89
C ILE A 53 16.10 -4.67 8.51
N ASP A 54 16.44 -5.73 7.78
CA ASP A 54 17.73 -5.83 7.10
C ASP A 54 17.90 -4.61 6.17
N PRO A 55 18.99 -3.82 6.28
CA PRO A 55 19.26 -2.68 5.41
C PRO A 55 19.40 -3.05 3.92
N HIS A 56 19.56 -4.33 3.59
CA HIS A 56 19.57 -4.86 2.22
C HIS A 56 18.26 -5.52 1.80
N ALA A 57 17.25 -5.65 2.69
CA ALA A 57 15.94 -6.19 2.32
C ALA A 57 15.30 -5.27 1.28
N ARG A 58 15.36 -5.70 0.02
CA ARG A 58 14.52 -5.18 -1.05
C ARG A 58 13.11 -5.74 -0.86
N SER A 59 12.09 -5.02 -1.32
CA SER A 59 10.75 -5.61 -1.34
C SER A 59 10.74 -6.74 -2.38
N SER A 60 10.09 -7.86 -2.07
CA SER A 60 9.95 -8.98 -3.00
C SER A 60 9.48 -8.52 -4.39
N MET A 61 8.56 -7.55 -4.44
CA MET A 61 8.07 -6.97 -5.69
C MET A 61 9.14 -6.17 -6.47
N TRP A 62 10.07 -5.50 -5.79
CA TRP A 62 11.17 -4.81 -6.47
C TRP A 62 12.09 -5.82 -7.16
N GLU A 63 12.41 -6.92 -6.49
CA GLU A 63 13.22 -8.00 -7.07
C GLU A 63 12.51 -8.66 -8.26
N ASP A 64 11.19 -8.83 -8.18
CA ASP A 64 10.38 -9.33 -9.29
C ASP A 64 10.44 -8.39 -10.49
N ILE A 65 10.28 -7.08 -10.30
CA ILE A 65 10.40 -6.07 -11.37
C ILE A 65 11.79 -6.13 -12.01
N GLN A 66 12.85 -6.12 -11.20
CA GLN A 66 14.23 -6.20 -11.72
C GLN A 66 14.52 -7.50 -12.48
N SER A 67 13.82 -8.58 -12.11
CA SER A 67 13.94 -9.88 -12.78
C SER A 67 12.97 -10.07 -13.95
N GLY A 68 12.16 -9.05 -14.30
CA GLY A 68 11.13 -9.15 -15.34
C GLY A 68 10.01 -10.15 -15.02
N ARG A 69 9.79 -10.44 -13.73
CA ARG A 69 8.72 -11.33 -13.24
C ARG A 69 7.46 -10.52 -12.91
N LYS A 70 6.32 -11.21 -12.91
CA LYS A 70 5.08 -10.64 -12.39
C LYS A 70 5.18 -10.48 -10.87
N THR A 71 4.65 -9.37 -10.37
CA THR A 71 4.54 -9.07 -8.95
C THR A 71 3.20 -9.55 -8.39
N GLU A 72 3.07 -9.49 -7.06
CA GLU A 72 1.81 -9.76 -6.34
C GLU A 72 0.83 -8.58 -6.32
N VAL A 73 1.05 -7.51 -7.11
CA VAL A 73 0.22 -6.27 -7.08
C VAL A 73 -1.27 -6.54 -7.32
N ALA A 74 -1.58 -7.60 -8.07
CA ALA A 74 -2.94 -8.05 -8.33
C ALA A 74 -3.69 -8.41 -7.04
N PHE A 75 -3.00 -8.98 -6.05
CA PHE A 75 -3.58 -9.40 -4.78
C PHE A 75 -3.50 -8.33 -3.69
N LEU A 76 -2.76 -7.25 -3.95
CA LEU A 76 -2.59 -6.12 -3.04
C LEU A 76 -3.44 -4.92 -3.48
N ASN A 77 -2.84 -3.91 -4.10
CA ASN A 77 -3.52 -2.67 -4.48
C ASN A 77 -4.63 -2.90 -5.50
N GLU A 78 -4.44 -3.83 -6.46
CA GLU A 78 -5.46 -4.08 -7.48
C GLU A 78 -6.68 -4.77 -6.87
N ALA A 79 -6.48 -5.64 -5.87
CA ALA A 79 -7.57 -6.24 -5.12
C ALA A 79 -8.42 -5.17 -4.42
N VAL A 80 -7.79 -4.20 -3.74
CA VAL A 80 -8.51 -3.07 -3.11
C VAL A 80 -9.31 -2.29 -4.15
N ALA A 81 -8.71 -1.96 -5.29
CA ALA A 81 -9.39 -1.22 -6.36
C ALA A 81 -10.60 -1.98 -6.94
N ARG A 82 -10.47 -3.30 -7.14
CA ARG A 82 -11.55 -4.17 -7.63
C ARG A 82 -12.69 -4.29 -6.62
N ARG A 83 -12.36 -4.47 -5.32
CA ARG A 83 -13.37 -4.50 -4.25
C ARG A 83 -14.10 -3.17 -4.12
N ALA A 84 -13.37 -2.05 -4.19
CA ALA A 84 -14.00 -0.72 -4.18
C ALA A 84 -15.04 -0.60 -5.30
N GLU A 85 -14.68 -1.00 -6.52
CA GLU A 85 -15.58 -0.95 -7.68
C GLU A 85 -16.82 -1.83 -7.51
N GLN A 86 -16.68 -3.06 -6.98
CA GLN A 86 -17.80 -3.95 -6.65
C GLN A 86 -18.79 -3.33 -5.65
N LEU A 87 -18.32 -2.43 -4.79
CA LEU A 87 -19.11 -1.74 -3.77
C LEU A 87 -19.62 -0.37 -4.24
N GLY A 88 -19.36 0.03 -5.50
CA GLY A 88 -19.69 1.35 -6.03
C GLY A 88 -18.82 2.48 -5.45
N MET A 89 -17.63 2.16 -4.95
CA MET A 89 -16.66 3.08 -4.38
C MET A 89 -15.47 3.29 -5.33
N GLN A 90 -14.68 4.33 -5.06
CA GLN A 90 -13.42 4.57 -5.78
C GLN A 90 -12.22 4.34 -4.87
N ALA A 91 -11.16 3.79 -5.44
CA ALA A 91 -9.83 3.69 -4.81
C ALA A 91 -8.75 4.17 -5.81
N PRO A 92 -8.75 5.47 -6.15
CA PRO A 92 -7.91 6.01 -7.22
C PRO A 92 -6.41 5.87 -6.94
N VAL A 93 -5.97 5.96 -5.68
CA VAL A 93 -4.55 5.79 -5.32
C VAL A 93 -4.13 4.34 -5.54
N ASN A 94 -4.89 3.38 -5.02
CA ASN A 94 -4.61 1.95 -5.23
C ASN A 94 -4.63 1.59 -6.73
N ARG A 95 -5.59 2.12 -7.49
CA ARG A 95 -5.67 1.92 -8.94
C ARG A 95 -4.45 2.49 -9.67
N GLN A 96 -4.00 3.68 -9.29
CA GLN A 96 -2.82 4.30 -9.88
C GLN A 96 -1.54 3.51 -9.54
N ILE A 97 -1.40 3.02 -8.31
CA ILE A 97 -0.27 2.16 -7.91
C ILE A 97 -0.24 0.90 -8.78
N SER A 98 -1.35 0.18 -8.91
CA SER A 98 -1.42 -1.02 -9.75
C SER A 98 -1.03 -0.76 -11.20
N ALA A 99 -1.55 0.32 -11.79
CA ALA A 99 -1.22 0.69 -13.17
C ALA A 99 0.27 0.98 -13.36
N MET A 100 0.90 1.67 -12.42
CA MET A 100 2.34 1.94 -12.47
C MET A 100 3.17 0.66 -12.32
N ILE A 101 2.81 -0.23 -11.38
CA ILE A 101 3.54 -1.50 -11.21
C ILE A 101 3.42 -2.36 -12.47
N HIS A 102 2.25 -2.46 -13.09
CA HIS A 102 2.13 -3.17 -14.36
C HIS A 102 2.95 -2.55 -15.49
N SER A 103 3.17 -1.24 -15.46
CA SER A 103 4.03 -0.56 -16.45
C SER A 103 5.50 -0.91 -16.20
N LEU A 104 5.93 -0.91 -14.94
CA LEU A 104 7.25 -1.39 -14.53
C LEU A 104 7.48 -2.88 -14.87
N GLU A 105 6.49 -3.74 -14.71
CA GLU A 105 6.54 -5.16 -15.13
C GLU A 105 6.76 -5.32 -16.65
N ARG A 106 6.35 -4.35 -17.45
CA ARG A 106 6.60 -4.30 -18.90
C ARG A 106 7.92 -3.62 -19.27
N GLY A 107 8.69 -3.16 -18.28
CA GLY A 107 9.94 -2.42 -18.49
C GLY A 107 9.73 -0.96 -18.91
N GLU A 108 8.55 -0.39 -18.65
CA GLU A 108 8.23 1.01 -18.93
C GLU A 108 8.57 1.90 -17.74
N ASP A 109 8.97 3.14 -18.02
CA ASP A 109 9.16 4.16 -16.98
C ASP A 109 7.82 4.70 -16.46
N VAL A 110 7.79 5.10 -15.19
CA VAL A 110 6.60 5.66 -14.54
C VAL A 110 6.90 7.02 -13.90
N SER A 111 5.96 7.95 -14.00
CA SER A 111 5.99 9.21 -13.25
C SER A 111 5.12 9.14 -11.99
N LEU A 112 5.61 9.76 -10.91
CA LEU A 112 4.92 9.86 -9.63
C LEU A 112 3.98 11.07 -9.55
N ASP A 113 3.97 11.97 -10.52
CA ASP A 113 3.25 13.26 -10.43
C ASP A 113 1.75 13.06 -10.16
N ARG A 114 1.12 12.19 -10.94
CA ARG A 114 -0.30 11.85 -10.77
C ARG A 114 -0.57 11.17 -9.44
N LEU A 115 0.31 10.27 -8.99
CA LEU A 115 0.14 9.56 -7.72
C LEU A 115 0.21 10.53 -6.54
N CYS A 116 1.17 11.46 -6.57
CA CYS A 116 1.33 12.49 -5.55
C CYS A 116 0.13 13.44 -5.51
N ALA A 117 -0.42 13.82 -6.67
CA ALA A 117 -1.62 14.64 -6.77
C ALA A 117 -2.85 13.96 -6.14
N LEU A 118 -3.01 12.64 -6.33
CA LEU A 118 -4.11 11.86 -5.72
C LEU A 118 -3.98 11.70 -4.20
N ALA A 119 -2.77 11.87 -3.65
CA ALA A 119 -2.48 11.64 -2.24
C ALA A 119 -2.30 12.93 -1.41
N SER A 120 -2.47 14.09 -2.04
CA SER A 120 -2.39 15.42 -1.42
C SER A 120 -3.71 15.77 -0.74
#